data_AF-A0A2V9JEM9-F1
#
_entry.id   AF-A0A2V9JEM9-F1
#
_cell.length_a   1.000
_cell.length_b   1.000
_cell.length_c   1.000
_cell.angle_alpha   90.00
_cell.angle_beta   90.00
_cell.angle_gamma   90.00
#
_symmetry.space_group_name_H-M   'P 1'
#
loop_
_entity.id
_entity.type
_entity.pdbx_description
1 polymer ?
#
loop_
_entity_poly.entity_id
_entity_poly.type
_entity_poly.pdbx_seq_one_letter_code
_entity_poly.pdbx_strand_id
1 'polypeptide(L)'
;MKNKLKGIYQSGLCGSYLVEGFVLLMMSMTVQTVASGQSTADFRQSTIDIESVRPLAHALDRVQELLRSPINYEEVPYENDRDFSERSTAGLKSRVVLRGGQISANIEPAGGDPYLAVQTVLAVYTSAQLPGAYDVVKNEGSIDVIPTQVLGANGSMRNVTPVMSRPVAFPYAERSVLDTLQLIVDSVSQVSGVRVLLLSTPFHYSPSPETDKVTLGATGEEARVVIANLVAKLAPMSYRLLYDPGQKTYYLSLISVPASLPNAAASRPSTTRHGAGAANPFFIKDKK
;
A
#
# COMPACT_ATOMS: atom_id res chain seq x y z
N MET A 1 -3.57 -64.13 -15.70
CA MET A 1 -2.49 -64.55 -16.63
C MET A 1 -1.33 -63.58 -16.43
N LYS A 2 -0.41 -63.79 -15.46
CA LYS A 2 0.88 -64.52 -15.57
C LYS A 2 1.64 -64.23 -16.88
N ASN A 3 2.74 -63.46 -16.80
CA ASN A 3 4.06 -64.03 -17.06
C ASN A 3 5.21 -63.11 -16.60
N LYS A 4 6.08 -63.72 -15.78
CA LYS A 4 7.47 -63.35 -15.45
C LYS A 4 8.38 -63.77 -16.61
N LEU A 5 9.52 -63.11 -16.79
CA LEU A 5 10.77 -63.79 -17.14
C LEU A 5 12.01 -63.02 -16.66
N LYS A 6 12.94 -63.80 -16.12
CA LYS A 6 14.25 -63.48 -15.53
C LYS A 6 15.36 -63.84 -16.52
N GLY A 7 16.57 -63.29 -16.30
CA GLY A 7 17.88 -63.83 -16.74
C GLY A 7 18.83 -62.69 -17.11
N ILE A 8 19.81 -62.27 -16.31
CA ILE A 8 21.11 -62.87 -15.92
C ILE A 8 21.96 -63.30 -17.14
N TYR A 9 23.09 -62.62 -17.38
CA TYR A 9 24.36 -63.23 -17.82
C TYR A 9 25.58 -62.40 -17.38
N GLN A 10 26.63 -63.13 -17.00
CA GLN A 10 27.92 -62.74 -16.40
C GLN A 10 28.99 -62.30 -17.42
N SER A 11 30.15 -61.93 -16.85
CA SER A 11 31.53 -61.87 -17.40
C SER A 11 31.91 -60.56 -18.10
N GLY A 12 33.10 -59.99 -17.94
CA GLY A 12 34.33 -60.40 -17.27
C GLY A 12 35.51 -59.75 -17.99
N LEU A 13 36.56 -59.42 -17.22
CA LEU A 13 37.96 -59.17 -17.65
C LEU A 13 38.37 -57.84 -18.32
N CYS A 14 39.41 -57.27 -17.71
CA CYS A 14 40.71 -56.92 -18.29
C CYS A 14 41.06 -55.41 -18.32
N GLY A 15 42.28 -55.09 -17.89
CA GLY A 15 42.96 -53.85 -18.28
C GLY A 15 43.57 -53.02 -17.14
N SER A 16 44.65 -53.52 -16.56
CA SER A 16 45.62 -52.76 -15.77
C SER A 16 46.42 -51.78 -16.64
N TYR A 17 46.55 -50.52 -16.23
CA TYR A 17 47.68 -49.65 -16.58
C TYR A 17 48.11 -48.81 -15.37
N LEU A 18 49.40 -48.95 -15.03
CA LEU A 18 50.17 -48.10 -14.14
C LEU A 18 50.50 -46.78 -14.86
N VAL A 19 50.69 -45.69 -14.10
CA VAL A 19 51.96 -44.95 -13.93
C VAL A 19 51.68 -43.55 -13.35
N GLU A 20 52.31 -43.33 -12.19
CA GLU A 20 52.87 -42.11 -11.58
C GLU A 20 52.24 -40.72 -11.75
N GLY A 21 52.08 -40.01 -10.62
CA GLY A 21 51.75 -38.60 -10.60
C GLY A 21 51.92 -37.94 -9.23
N PHE A 22 53.12 -37.40 -8.99
CA PHE A 22 53.45 -36.17 -8.26
C PHE A 22 52.63 -35.79 -7.00
N VAL A 23 53.26 -35.93 -5.83
CA VAL A 23 52.84 -35.26 -4.58
C VAL A 23 53.26 -33.79 -4.65
N LEU A 24 52.30 -32.89 -4.82
CA LEU A 24 52.49 -31.44 -4.63
C LEU A 24 51.83 -31.01 -3.32
N LEU A 25 52.67 -30.72 -2.31
CA LEU A 25 52.28 -30.20 -1.01
C LEU A 25 51.94 -28.70 -1.14
N MET A 26 50.66 -28.36 -1.33
CA MET A 26 50.19 -26.97 -1.33
C MET A 26 49.96 -26.51 0.11
N MET A 27 50.89 -25.70 0.64
CA MET A 27 50.71 -24.93 1.87
C MET A 27 49.54 -23.94 1.68
N SER A 28 48.45 -24.19 2.41
CA SER A 28 47.31 -23.28 2.51
C SER A 28 47.68 -22.06 3.35
N MET A 29 48.02 -20.95 2.70
CA MET A 29 48.05 -19.63 3.35
C MET A 29 46.61 -19.18 3.62
N THR A 30 46.21 -19.15 4.90
CA THR A 30 44.95 -18.58 5.36
C THR A 30 45.01 -17.06 5.26
N VAL A 31 44.42 -16.49 4.21
CA VAL A 31 44.12 -15.06 4.16
C VAL A 31 42.93 -14.79 5.08
N GLN A 32 43.19 -14.15 6.22
CA GLN A 32 42.12 -13.61 7.07
C GLN A 32 41.55 -12.36 6.39
N THR A 33 40.49 -12.55 5.63
CA THR A 33 39.62 -11.45 5.20
C THR A 33 38.94 -10.86 6.43
N VAL A 34 39.35 -9.67 6.81
CA VAL A 34 38.65 -8.84 7.80
C VAL A 34 37.32 -8.44 7.16
N ALA A 35 36.25 -9.16 7.49
CA ALA A 35 34.90 -8.79 7.15
C ALA A 35 34.60 -7.43 7.78
N SER A 36 34.69 -6.38 6.97
CA SER A 36 34.16 -5.07 7.33
C SER A 36 32.67 -5.25 7.51
N GLY A 37 32.18 -5.12 8.76
CA GLY A 37 30.78 -5.30 9.10
C GLY A 37 29.89 -4.45 8.20
N GLN A 38 29.27 -5.10 7.21
CA GLN A 38 28.04 -4.61 6.63
C GLN A 38 27.06 -4.60 7.80
N SER A 39 26.70 -3.39 8.24
CA SER A 39 25.56 -3.16 9.12
C SER A 39 24.39 -3.93 8.51
N THR A 40 23.98 -5.04 9.12
CA THR A 40 22.68 -5.63 8.84
C THR A 40 21.70 -4.53 9.19
N ALA A 41 21.13 -3.88 8.17
CA ALA A 41 19.96 -3.06 8.37
C ALA A 41 18.97 -3.95 9.12
N ASP A 42 18.65 -3.54 10.34
CA ASP A 42 17.75 -4.25 11.24
C ASP A 42 16.42 -4.40 10.48
N PHE A 43 16.16 -5.60 9.94
CA PHE A 43 14.99 -5.90 9.13
C PHE A 43 13.78 -5.96 10.07
N ARG A 44 13.32 -4.78 10.48
CA ARG A 44 12.22 -4.63 11.43
C ARG A 44 10.91 -4.77 10.69
N GLN A 45 10.46 -6.00 10.50
CA GLN A 45 9.07 -6.24 10.11
C GLN A 45 8.14 -5.63 11.15
N SER A 46 7.04 -5.04 10.68
CA SER A 46 5.92 -4.62 11.52
C SER A 46 4.73 -5.52 11.27
N THR A 47 4.15 -6.02 12.35
CA THR A 47 2.90 -6.78 12.30
C THR A 47 1.73 -5.80 12.32
N ILE A 48 0.84 -5.92 11.34
CA ILE A 48 -0.48 -5.31 11.29
C ILE A 48 -1.46 -6.41 11.69
N ASP A 49 -2.04 -6.30 12.89
CA ASP A 49 -3.08 -7.21 13.39
C ASP A 49 -4.36 -6.40 13.64
N ILE A 50 -5.41 -6.71 12.91
CA ILE A 50 -6.65 -5.92 12.86
C ILE A 50 -7.84 -6.86 12.96
N GLU A 51 -8.64 -6.66 13.99
CA GLU A 51 -10.00 -7.21 14.13
C GLU A 51 -11.01 -6.05 14.03
N SER A 52 -11.87 -6.05 13.00
CA SER A 52 -12.78 -4.93 12.73
C SER A 52 -13.97 -5.38 11.87
N VAL A 53 -15.03 -4.56 11.84
CA VAL A 53 -16.12 -4.67 10.84
C VAL A 53 -15.63 -4.40 9.41
N ARG A 54 -14.51 -3.69 9.26
CA ARG A 54 -13.86 -3.33 7.99
C ARG A 54 -12.35 -3.56 8.10
N PRO A 55 -11.89 -4.81 8.19
CA PRO A 55 -10.49 -5.11 8.50
C PRO A 55 -9.54 -4.61 7.41
N LEU A 56 -9.93 -4.69 6.13
CA LEU A 56 -9.10 -4.21 5.03
C LEU A 56 -8.85 -2.70 5.10
N ALA A 57 -9.91 -1.90 5.26
CA ALA A 57 -9.78 -0.44 5.36
C ALA A 57 -8.81 -0.04 6.49
N HIS A 58 -8.96 -0.64 7.67
CA HIS A 58 -8.12 -0.35 8.83
C HIS A 58 -6.67 -0.84 8.66
N ALA A 59 -6.44 -1.98 8.00
CA ALA A 59 -5.09 -2.41 7.70
C ALA A 59 -4.41 -1.48 6.68
N LEU A 60 -5.14 -1.01 5.66
CA LEU A 60 -4.61 -0.04 4.70
C LEU A 60 -4.32 1.32 5.35
N ASP A 61 -5.14 1.76 6.32
CA ASP A 61 -4.83 2.92 7.17
C ASP A 61 -3.49 2.71 7.88
N ARG A 62 -3.27 1.51 8.44
CA ARG A 62 -2.03 1.19 9.14
C ARG A 62 -0.82 1.15 8.20
N VAL A 63 -0.96 0.62 6.99
CA VAL A 63 0.10 0.67 5.97
C VAL A 63 0.43 2.13 5.62
N GLN A 64 -0.58 2.96 5.39
CA GLN A 64 -0.41 4.38 5.07
C GLN A 64 0.29 5.13 6.20
N GLU A 65 -0.07 4.85 7.45
CA GLU A 65 0.59 5.44 8.61
C GLU A 65 2.06 5.05 8.69
N LEU A 66 2.39 3.78 8.47
CA LEU A 66 3.76 3.27 8.59
C LEU A 66 4.65 3.77 7.44
N LEU A 67 4.12 3.77 6.22
CA LEU A 67 4.86 4.07 4.99
C LEU A 67 4.70 5.51 4.50
N ARG A 68 3.86 6.31 5.17
CA ARG A 68 3.63 7.74 4.86
C ARG A 68 3.28 7.99 3.39
N SER A 69 2.58 7.02 2.78
CA SER A 69 2.25 7.01 1.36
C SER A 69 0.74 7.02 1.19
N PRO A 70 0.17 7.83 0.28
CA PRO A 70 -1.27 7.83 0.03
C PRO A 70 -1.74 6.47 -0.49
N ILE A 71 -2.66 5.85 0.26
CA ILE A 71 -3.33 4.63 -0.15
C ILE A 71 -4.81 4.95 -0.22
N ASN A 72 -5.38 4.94 -1.42
CA ASN A 72 -6.79 5.10 -1.67
C ASN A 72 -7.50 3.74 -1.60
N TYR A 73 -8.75 3.74 -1.15
CA TYR A 73 -9.52 2.50 -1.02
C TYR A 73 -10.98 2.72 -1.37
N GLU A 74 -11.50 1.84 -2.23
CA GLU A 74 -12.91 1.71 -2.53
C GLU A 74 -13.41 0.36 -2.03
N GLU A 75 -14.52 0.36 -1.30
CA GLU A 75 -15.10 -0.86 -0.78
C GLU A 75 -16.10 -1.51 -1.75
N VAL A 76 -16.24 -2.83 -1.70
CA VAL A 76 -17.28 -3.53 -2.46
C VAL A 76 -18.69 -3.09 -2.03
N PRO A 77 -19.64 -3.04 -2.96
CA PRO A 77 -21.04 -2.81 -2.63
C PRO A 77 -21.63 -4.12 -2.10
N TYR A 78 -21.52 -4.38 -0.79
CA TYR A 78 -22.00 -5.63 -0.17
C TYR A 78 -23.44 -5.95 -0.56
N GLU A 79 -23.69 -7.20 -0.97
CA GLU A 79 -25.02 -7.66 -1.42
C GLU A 79 -25.49 -8.95 -0.76
N ASN A 80 -24.57 -9.78 -0.27
CA ASN A 80 -24.91 -11.09 0.24
C ASN A 80 -25.17 -11.06 1.75
N ASP A 81 -26.25 -11.70 2.20
CA ASP A 81 -26.62 -11.76 3.62
C ASP A 81 -25.55 -12.41 4.51
N ARG A 82 -24.66 -13.23 3.94
CA ARG A 82 -23.53 -13.83 4.66
C ARG A 82 -22.52 -12.81 5.16
N ASP A 83 -22.42 -11.65 4.49
CA ASP A 83 -21.48 -10.59 4.86
C ASP A 83 -22.01 -9.73 6.00
N PHE A 84 -23.27 -9.94 6.39
CA PHE A 84 -23.92 -9.19 7.45
C PHE A 84 -24.07 -10.00 8.75
N SER A 85 -24.25 -9.25 9.83
CA SER A 85 -24.70 -9.73 11.13
C SER A 85 -25.73 -8.76 11.70
N GLU A 86 -26.65 -9.27 12.52
CA GLU A 86 -27.57 -8.43 13.25
C GLU A 86 -26.95 -8.00 14.58
N ARG A 87 -26.96 -6.69 14.84
CA ARG A 87 -26.57 -6.14 16.13
C ARG A 87 -27.80 -5.57 16.82
N SER A 88 -28.23 -6.24 17.88
CA SER A 88 -29.27 -5.73 18.78
C SER A 88 -28.64 -4.93 19.92
N THR A 89 -29.33 -3.88 20.34
CA THR A 89 -28.97 -3.10 21.53
C THR A 89 -30.26 -2.89 22.32
N ALA A 90 -30.23 -3.12 23.63
CA ALA A 90 -31.42 -3.05 24.45
C ALA A 90 -32.12 -1.69 24.29
N GLY A 91 -33.43 -1.71 24.00
CA GLY A 91 -34.23 -0.51 23.76
C GLY A 91 -34.09 0.13 22.38
N LEU A 92 -33.29 -0.44 21.47
CA LEU A 92 -33.11 0.01 20.09
C LEU A 92 -33.51 -1.08 19.09
N LYS A 93 -33.97 -0.65 17.90
CA LYS A 93 -34.20 -1.57 16.78
C LYS A 93 -32.88 -2.23 16.37
N SER A 94 -32.92 -3.54 16.10
CA SER A 94 -31.80 -4.29 15.52
C SER A 94 -31.29 -3.59 14.27
N ARG A 95 -29.98 -3.51 14.11
CA ARG A 95 -29.33 -2.94 12.93
C ARG A 95 -28.49 -4.00 12.25
N VAL A 96 -28.60 -4.06 10.93
CA VAL A 96 -27.74 -4.88 10.08
C VAL A 96 -26.38 -4.19 10.01
N VAL A 97 -25.32 -4.91 10.37
CA VAL A 97 -23.93 -4.44 10.30
C VAL A 97 -23.10 -5.44 9.51
N LEU A 98 -21.92 -5.01 9.03
CA LEU A 98 -20.96 -5.93 8.44
C LEU A 98 -20.46 -6.90 9.51
N ARG A 99 -20.32 -8.18 9.13
CA ARG A 99 -19.82 -9.24 10.00
C ARG A 99 -18.39 -8.99 10.45
N GLY A 100 -17.59 -8.32 9.61
CA GLY A 100 -16.19 -8.05 9.88
C GLY A 100 -15.30 -9.27 9.76
N GLY A 101 -14.12 -9.17 10.35
CA GLY A 101 -13.15 -10.26 10.40
C GLY A 101 -11.83 -9.80 11.01
N GLN A 102 -10.88 -10.73 11.01
CA GLN A 102 -9.51 -10.50 11.46
C GLN A 102 -8.51 -10.74 10.34
N ILE A 103 -7.50 -9.88 10.24
CA ILE A 103 -6.33 -10.08 9.39
C ILE A 103 -5.06 -9.78 10.17
N SER A 104 -4.02 -10.58 9.93
CA SER A 104 -2.69 -10.38 10.49
C SER A 104 -1.64 -10.48 9.39
N ALA A 105 -0.95 -9.38 9.11
CA ALA A 105 0.04 -9.28 8.03
C ALA A 105 1.36 -8.75 8.57
N ASN A 106 2.47 -9.35 8.16
CA ASN A 106 3.82 -8.85 8.44
C ASN A 106 4.30 -8.05 7.23
N ILE A 107 4.56 -6.76 7.40
CA ILE A 107 5.05 -5.89 6.35
C ILE A 107 6.42 -5.31 6.71
N GLU A 108 7.16 -4.84 5.72
CA GLU A 108 8.40 -4.09 5.91
C GLU A 108 8.10 -2.58 5.92
N PRO A 109 8.18 -1.89 7.07
CA PRO A 109 7.82 -0.48 7.21
C PRO A 109 8.96 0.49 6.84
N ALA A 110 10.23 0.09 6.95
CA ALA A 110 11.36 1.01 6.81
C ALA A 110 11.91 0.99 5.39
N GLY A 111 11.55 2.00 4.58
CA GLY A 111 11.97 2.05 3.17
C GLY A 111 11.31 1.00 2.26
N GLY A 112 10.31 0.28 2.77
CA GLY A 112 9.56 -0.71 2.02
C GLY A 112 8.69 -0.07 0.92
N ASP A 113 8.48 -0.80 -0.17
CA ASP A 113 7.59 -0.38 -1.26
C ASP A 113 6.13 -0.44 -0.79
N PRO A 114 5.40 0.69 -0.75
CA PRO A 114 4.01 0.70 -0.33
C PRO A 114 3.11 -0.19 -1.19
N TYR A 115 3.47 -0.40 -2.47
CA TYR A 115 2.73 -1.30 -3.36
C TYR A 115 2.83 -2.75 -2.89
N LEU A 116 4.04 -3.19 -2.54
CA LEU A 116 4.25 -4.55 -2.02
C LEU A 116 3.57 -4.75 -0.67
N ALA A 117 3.63 -3.76 0.23
CA ALA A 117 2.95 -3.85 1.52
C ALA A 117 1.42 -3.99 1.38
N VAL A 118 0.81 -3.22 0.47
CA VAL A 118 -0.61 -3.36 0.15
C VAL A 118 -0.93 -4.73 -0.45
N GLN A 119 -0.10 -5.23 -1.37
CA GLN A 119 -0.28 -6.59 -1.91
C GLN A 119 -0.20 -7.67 -0.83
N THR A 120 0.71 -7.54 0.14
CA THR A 120 0.80 -8.46 1.28
C THR A 120 -0.49 -8.44 2.11
N VAL A 121 -1.04 -7.26 2.39
CA VAL A 121 -2.32 -7.13 3.12
C VAL A 121 -3.47 -7.78 2.34
N LEU A 122 -3.56 -7.58 1.02
CA LEU A 122 -4.61 -8.21 0.21
C LEU A 122 -4.47 -9.73 0.12
N ALA A 123 -3.26 -10.26 0.08
CA ALA A 123 -3.03 -11.70 0.09
C ALA A 123 -3.57 -12.34 1.37
N VAL A 124 -3.33 -11.72 2.53
CA VAL A 124 -3.87 -12.16 3.83
C VAL A 124 -5.39 -11.99 3.88
N TYR A 125 -5.92 -10.88 3.39
CA TYR A 125 -7.37 -10.64 3.33
C TYR A 125 -8.09 -11.72 2.51
N THR A 126 -7.52 -12.07 1.36
CA THR A 126 -8.05 -13.10 0.45
C THR A 126 -7.95 -14.49 1.06
N SER A 127 -6.83 -14.82 1.71
CA SER A 127 -6.65 -16.13 2.36
C SER A 127 -7.57 -16.33 3.56
N ALA A 128 -7.94 -15.24 4.25
CA ALA A 128 -8.95 -15.22 5.30
C ALA A 128 -10.39 -15.34 4.78
N GLN A 129 -10.60 -15.44 3.45
CA GLN A 129 -11.91 -15.59 2.81
C GLN A 129 -12.89 -14.46 3.19
N LEU A 130 -12.36 -13.25 3.37
CA LEU A 130 -13.15 -12.08 3.69
C LEU A 130 -13.84 -11.52 2.42
N PRO A 131 -14.92 -10.73 2.57
CA PRO A 131 -15.80 -10.47 1.44
C PRO A 131 -15.20 -9.58 0.35
N GLY A 132 -15.41 -9.98 -0.90
CA GLY A 132 -14.98 -9.23 -2.07
C GLY A 132 -13.56 -9.57 -2.53
N ALA A 133 -13.30 -9.24 -3.79
CA ALA A 133 -11.97 -9.31 -4.40
C ALA A 133 -11.53 -7.92 -4.82
N TYR A 134 -10.23 -7.67 -4.74
CA TYR A 134 -9.64 -6.35 -4.95
C TYR A 134 -8.36 -6.46 -5.77
N ASP A 135 -8.09 -5.41 -6.55
CA ASP A 135 -6.83 -5.20 -7.25
C ASP A 135 -6.10 -3.98 -6.68
N VAL A 136 -4.79 -3.93 -6.94
CA VAL A 136 -3.92 -2.80 -6.60
C VAL A 136 -3.49 -2.10 -7.87
N VAL A 137 -3.77 -0.81 -7.97
CA VAL A 137 -3.31 0.05 -9.07
C VAL A 137 -2.29 1.03 -8.53
N LYS A 138 -1.11 1.06 -9.15
CA LYS A 138 -0.08 2.04 -8.82
C LYS A 138 -0.30 3.29 -9.68
N ASN A 139 -0.54 4.42 -9.02
CA ASN A 139 -0.67 5.72 -9.65
C ASN A 139 0.56 6.58 -9.35
N GLU A 140 0.70 7.71 -10.05
CA GLU A 140 1.73 8.70 -9.71
C GLU A 140 1.48 9.24 -8.30
N GLY A 141 2.32 8.86 -7.35
CA GLY A 141 2.27 9.34 -5.97
C GLY A 141 1.22 8.70 -5.06
N SER A 142 0.45 7.72 -5.53
CA SER A 142 -0.54 7.01 -4.70
C SER A 142 -0.74 5.57 -5.12
N ILE A 143 -1.36 4.79 -4.24
CA ILE A 143 -1.80 3.42 -4.51
C ILE A 143 -3.29 3.35 -4.35
N ASP A 144 -3.99 2.80 -5.34
CA ASP A 144 -5.42 2.56 -5.27
C ASP A 144 -5.68 1.09 -5.02
N VAL A 145 -6.50 0.79 -4.01
CA VAL A 145 -7.10 -0.52 -3.80
C VAL A 145 -8.55 -0.46 -4.25
N ILE A 146 -8.86 -1.19 -5.32
CA ILE A 146 -10.14 -1.10 -6.02
C ILE A 146 -10.89 -2.43 -6.01
N PRO A 147 -12.23 -2.43 -5.88
CA PRO A 147 -13.01 -3.65 -5.90
C PRO A 147 -13.11 -4.18 -7.33
N THR A 148 -12.94 -5.49 -7.50
CA THR A 148 -13.09 -6.17 -8.78
C THR A 148 -14.26 -7.14 -8.79
N GLN A 149 -14.55 -7.77 -7.65
CA GLN A 149 -15.67 -8.68 -7.50
C GLN A 149 -16.31 -8.60 -6.13
N VAL A 150 -17.60 -8.89 -6.05
CA VAL A 150 -18.36 -9.02 -4.80
C VAL A 150 -19.18 -10.30 -4.83
N LEU A 151 -19.43 -10.88 -3.66
CA LEU A 151 -20.39 -11.96 -3.54
C LEU A 151 -21.80 -11.38 -3.73
N GLY A 152 -22.43 -11.73 -4.86
CA GLY A 152 -23.77 -11.25 -5.19
C GLY A 152 -24.83 -11.85 -4.28
N ALA A 153 -26.03 -11.26 -4.29
CA ALA A 153 -27.16 -11.73 -3.47
C ALA A 153 -27.54 -13.20 -3.75
N ASN A 154 -27.28 -13.72 -4.95
CA ASN A 154 -27.50 -15.12 -5.32
C ASN A 154 -26.39 -16.09 -4.85
N GLY A 155 -25.40 -15.60 -4.10
CA GLY A 155 -24.27 -16.39 -3.59
C GLY A 155 -23.18 -16.69 -4.62
N SER A 156 -23.20 -16.04 -5.79
CA SER A 156 -22.15 -16.16 -6.80
C SER A 156 -21.31 -14.89 -6.86
N MET A 157 -20.01 -15.02 -7.17
CA MET A 157 -19.15 -13.84 -7.40
C MET A 157 -19.60 -13.12 -8.67
N ARG A 158 -19.74 -11.80 -8.58
CA ARG A 158 -20.00 -10.93 -9.73
C ARG A 158 -18.92 -9.87 -9.84
N ASN A 159 -18.60 -9.46 -11.07
CA ASN A 159 -17.71 -8.34 -11.30
C ASN A 159 -18.36 -7.03 -10.83
N VAL A 160 -17.53 -6.14 -10.32
CA VAL A 160 -17.88 -4.78 -9.91
C VAL A 160 -17.01 -3.81 -10.69
N THR A 161 -17.62 -2.74 -11.19
CA THR A 161 -16.87 -1.59 -11.68
C THR A 161 -16.68 -0.63 -10.53
N PRO A 162 -15.44 -0.23 -10.19
CA PRO A 162 -15.18 0.78 -9.16
C PRO A 162 -15.99 2.06 -9.40
N VAL A 163 -16.43 2.70 -8.32
CA VAL A 163 -17.25 3.91 -8.41
C VAL A 163 -16.39 5.10 -8.81
N MET A 164 -15.14 5.16 -8.35
CA MET A 164 -14.22 6.25 -8.72
C MET A 164 -13.56 6.07 -10.08
N SER A 165 -13.82 4.98 -10.81
CA SER A 165 -13.41 4.89 -12.23
C SER A 165 -14.45 5.51 -13.17
N ARG A 166 -15.54 6.07 -12.65
CA ARG A 166 -16.57 6.70 -13.49
C ARG A 166 -16.08 8.06 -13.98
N PRO A 167 -16.31 8.37 -15.27
CA PRO A 167 -15.93 9.67 -15.82
C PRO A 167 -16.79 10.76 -15.20
N VAL A 168 -16.16 11.87 -14.82
CA VAL A 168 -16.85 13.06 -14.30
C VAL A 168 -16.58 14.26 -15.19
N ALA A 169 -17.54 15.17 -15.25
CA ALA A 169 -17.40 16.39 -16.02
C ALA A 169 -18.05 17.56 -15.30
N PHE A 170 -17.31 18.67 -15.18
CA PHE A 170 -17.82 19.92 -14.66
C PHE A 170 -16.95 21.08 -15.18
N PRO A 171 -17.53 22.29 -15.35
CA PRO A 171 -16.80 23.42 -15.93
C PRO A 171 -15.54 23.76 -15.14
N TYR A 172 -14.48 24.12 -15.88
CA TYR A 172 -13.28 24.69 -15.27
C TYR A 172 -13.60 26.04 -14.64
N ALA A 173 -13.44 26.15 -13.32
CA ALA A 173 -13.65 27.40 -12.59
C ALA A 173 -12.90 27.38 -11.26
N GLU A 174 -12.71 28.57 -10.68
CA GLU A 174 -12.28 28.74 -9.30
C GLU A 174 -13.47 28.51 -8.35
N ARG A 175 -13.33 27.59 -7.39
CA ARG A 175 -14.35 27.25 -6.39
C ARG A 175 -13.71 26.96 -5.05
N SER A 176 -14.50 26.90 -3.98
CA SER A 176 -14.01 26.34 -2.72
C SER A 176 -13.65 24.86 -2.92
N VAL A 177 -12.75 24.34 -2.08
CA VAL A 177 -12.41 22.91 -2.08
C VAL A 177 -13.65 22.05 -1.82
N LEU A 178 -14.52 22.48 -0.91
CA LEU A 178 -15.73 21.75 -0.56
C LEU A 178 -16.73 21.69 -1.72
N ASP A 179 -16.98 22.81 -2.40
CA ASP A 179 -17.86 22.84 -3.58
C ASP A 179 -17.29 21.97 -4.71
N THR A 180 -15.96 21.97 -4.88
CA THR A 180 -15.30 21.13 -5.88
C THR A 180 -15.47 19.63 -5.55
N LEU A 181 -15.29 19.24 -4.29
CA LEU A 181 -15.56 17.86 -3.84
C LEU A 181 -17.03 17.48 -4.03
N GLN A 182 -17.95 18.39 -3.71
CA GLN A 182 -19.38 18.18 -3.88
C GLN A 182 -19.72 17.93 -5.36
N LEU A 183 -19.19 18.74 -6.28
CA LEU A 183 -19.36 18.53 -7.72
C LEU A 183 -18.83 17.17 -8.19
N ILE A 184 -17.70 16.72 -7.66
CA ILE A 184 -17.14 15.40 -7.99
C ILE A 184 -18.11 14.31 -7.52
N VAL A 185 -18.52 14.30 -6.25
CA VAL A 185 -19.39 13.22 -5.72
C VAL A 185 -20.79 13.25 -6.35
N ASP A 186 -21.32 14.42 -6.68
CA ASP A 186 -22.60 14.55 -7.40
C ASP A 186 -22.49 13.99 -8.82
N SER A 187 -21.44 14.36 -9.55
CA SER A 187 -21.19 13.83 -10.89
C SER A 187 -20.99 12.32 -10.88
N VAL A 188 -20.21 11.78 -9.92
CA VAL A 188 -20.04 10.33 -9.77
C VAL A 188 -21.36 9.65 -9.45
N SER A 189 -22.17 10.23 -8.57
CA SER A 189 -23.46 9.67 -8.20
C SER A 189 -24.39 9.57 -9.41
N GLN A 190 -24.44 10.64 -10.21
CA GLN A 190 -25.24 10.71 -11.42
C GLN A 190 -24.80 9.67 -12.46
N VAL A 191 -23.49 9.52 -12.70
CA VAL A 191 -22.96 8.63 -13.74
C VAL A 191 -22.96 7.16 -13.30
N SER A 192 -22.70 6.88 -12.02
CA SER A 192 -22.67 5.51 -11.48
C SER A 192 -24.08 4.95 -11.22
N GLY A 193 -25.08 5.80 -11.01
CA GLY A 193 -26.39 5.41 -10.51
C GLY A 193 -26.39 4.98 -9.04
N VAL A 194 -25.26 5.17 -8.33
CA VAL A 194 -25.11 4.86 -6.91
C VAL A 194 -24.97 6.16 -6.14
N ARG A 195 -25.65 6.29 -5.00
CA ARG A 195 -25.52 7.48 -4.17
C ARG A 195 -24.13 7.54 -3.54
N VAL A 196 -23.41 8.64 -3.75
CA VAL A 196 -22.13 8.95 -3.12
C VAL A 196 -22.27 10.26 -2.35
N LEU A 197 -21.88 10.27 -1.07
CA LEU A 197 -21.94 11.43 -0.20
C LEU A 197 -20.55 11.73 0.36
N LEU A 198 -20.24 13.01 0.55
CA LEU A 198 -19.08 13.42 1.31
C LEU A 198 -19.36 13.24 2.81
N LEU A 199 -18.50 12.51 3.51
CA LEU A 199 -18.64 12.26 4.96
C LEU A 199 -17.69 13.13 5.78
N SER A 200 -16.40 13.12 5.45
CA SER A 200 -15.40 13.83 6.22
C SER A 200 -14.24 14.31 5.37
N THR A 201 -13.66 15.44 5.76
CA THR A 201 -12.48 16.00 5.13
C THR A 201 -11.55 16.52 6.20
N PRO A 202 -10.21 16.42 6.09
CA PRO A 202 -9.30 16.84 7.14
C PRO A 202 -9.18 18.38 7.30
N PHE A 203 -9.99 19.15 6.57
CA PHE A 203 -9.97 20.62 6.57
C PHE A 203 -10.54 21.27 7.84
N HIS A 204 -10.76 20.51 8.92
CA HIS A 204 -11.33 20.99 10.19
C HIS A 204 -10.50 22.06 10.93
N TYR A 205 -9.34 22.47 10.40
CA TYR A 205 -8.39 23.35 11.10
C TYR A 205 -7.86 24.53 10.27
N SER A 206 -8.33 24.72 9.03
CA SER A 206 -8.13 25.99 8.32
C SER A 206 -9.24 26.96 8.78
N PRO A 207 -8.96 28.24 9.09
CA PRO A 207 -9.98 29.18 9.53
C PRO A 207 -11.10 29.40 8.50
N SER A 208 -10.98 28.88 7.27
CA SER A 208 -12.07 28.88 6.28
C SER A 208 -11.81 27.88 5.13
N PRO A 209 -12.22 26.61 5.25
CA PRO A 209 -12.29 25.69 4.09
C PRO A 209 -13.20 26.22 2.95
N GLU A 210 -14.10 27.17 3.25
CA GLU A 210 -14.87 27.92 2.26
C GLU A 210 -14.02 28.97 1.49
N THR A 211 -12.90 29.44 2.08
CA THR A 211 -11.98 30.39 1.42
C THR A 211 -10.79 29.73 0.75
N ASP A 212 -10.47 28.48 1.10
CA ASP A 212 -9.45 27.72 0.38
C ASP A 212 -10.01 27.37 -1.00
N LYS A 213 -9.56 28.13 -2.00
CA LYS A 213 -10.03 28.02 -3.37
C LYS A 213 -9.10 27.20 -4.23
N VAL A 214 -9.67 26.50 -5.18
CA VAL A 214 -8.98 25.73 -6.20
C VAL A 214 -9.56 26.05 -7.56
N THR A 215 -8.69 26.13 -8.57
CA THR A 215 -9.12 26.21 -9.97
C THR A 215 -8.97 24.83 -10.59
N LEU A 216 -10.11 24.18 -10.84
CA LEU A 216 -10.21 22.82 -11.37
C LEU A 216 -11.47 22.67 -12.23
N GLY A 217 -11.38 21.79 -13.22
CA GLY A 217 -12.48 21.31 -14.05
C GLY A 217 -12.24 19.85 -14.40
N ALA A 218 -13.26 19.20 -14.96
CA ALA A 218 -13.15 17.86 -15.52
C ALA A 218 -13.95 17.78 -16.82
N THR A 219 -13.44 17.03 -17.78
CA THR A 219 -13.98 16.87 -19.14
C THR A 219 -14.24 15.41 -19.51
N GLY A 220 -14.27 14.51 -18.53
CA GLY A 220 -14.52 13.08 -18.72
C GLY A 220 -13.45 12.17 -18.10
N GLU A 221 -12.52 12.72 -17.33
CA GLU A 221 -11.53 11.95 -16.58
C GLU A 221 -12.20 11.12 -15.48
N GLU A 222 -11.57 10.01 -15.09
CA GLU A 222 -12.04 9.21 -13.96
C GLU A 222 -12.05 10.03 -12.66
N ALA A 223 -13.08 9.86 -11.84
CA ALA A 223 -13.20 10.59 -10.58
C ALA A 223 -11.99 10.42 -9.65
N ARG A 224 -11.35 9.23 -9.62
CA ARG A 224 -10.12 8.98 -8.85
C ARG A 224 -8.99 9.93 -9.27
N VAL A 225 -8.86 10.19 -10.56
CA VAL A 225 -7.84 11.06 -11.14
C VAL A 225 -8.17 12.52 -10.81
N VAL A 226 -9.44 12.91 -10.89
CA VAL A 226 -9.88 14.26 -10.54
C VAL A 226 -9.68 14.54 -9.05
N ILE A 227 -9.94 13.58 -8.17
CA ILE A 227 -9.62 13.67 -6.73
C ILE A 227 -8.11 13.80 -6.52
N ALA A 228 -7.30 12.98 -7.20
CA ALA A 228 -5.83 13.07 -7.13
C ALA A 228 -5.32 14.47 -7.52
N ASN A 229 -5.85 15.03 -8.61
CA ASN A 229 -5.52 16.38 -9.08
C ASN A 229 -5.94 17.48 -8.09
N LEU A 230 -7.07 17.28 -7.41
CA LEU A 230 -7.53 18.19 -6.37
C LEU A 230 -6.58 18.16 -5.16
N VAL A 231 -6.29 16.98 -4.62
CA VAL A 231 -5.47 16.88 -3.40
C VAL A 231 -4.01 17.27 -3.65
N ALA A 232 -3.49 17.08 -4.86
CA ALA A 232 -2.16 17.55 -5.27
C ALA A 232 -1.99 19.09 -5.16
N LYS A 233 -3.09 19.85 -5.21
CA LYS A 233 -3.08 21.32 -5.03
C LYS A 233 -3.13 21.75 -3.55
N LEU A 234 -3.35 20.81 -2.64
CA LEU A 234 -3.60 21.07 -1.22
C LEU A 234 -2.46 20.48 -0.38
N ALA A 235 -2.54 19.19 -0.07
CA ALA A 235 -1.57 18.45 0.69
C ALA A 235 -1.68 16.95 0.34
N PRO A 236 -0.67 16.13 0.64
CA PRO A 236 -0.76 14.68 0.48
C PRO A 236 -1.95 14.11 1.27
N MET A 237 -2.93 13.60 0.53
CA MET A 237 -4.14 13.00 1.08
C MET A 237 -4.45 11.72 0.31
N SER A 238 -5.16 10.82 0.97
CA SER A 238 -5.83 9.69 0.33
C SER A 238 -7.33 9.77 0.55
N TYR A 239 -8.08 8.91 -0.12
CA TYR A 239 -9.51 8.77 0.12
C TYR A 239 -9.90 7.37 0.61
N ARG A 240 -10.99 7.32 1.38
CA ARG A 240 -11.77 6.12 1.65
C ARG A 240 -13.14 6.30 1.04
N LEU A 241 -13.58 5.33 0.25
CA LEU A 241 -14.94 5.26 -0.26
C LEU A 241 -15.60 4.03 0.33
N LEU A 242 -16.34 4.24 1.43
CA LEU A 242 -16.90 3.18 2.25
C LEU A 242 -18.39 3.00 1.94
N TYR A 243 -18.84 1.76 1.75
CA TYR A 243 -20.23 1.46 1.45
C TYR A 243 -21.04 1.24 2.73
N ASP A 244 -22.20 1.88 2.82
CA ASP A 244 -23.23 1.57 3.80
C ASP A 244 -24.27 0.64 3.16
N PRO A 245 -24.34 -0.64 3.55
CA PRO A 245 -25.30 -1.59 3.00
C PRO A 245 -26.75 -1.29 3.38
N GLY A 246 -26.99 -0.66 4.53
CA GLY A 246 -28.34 -0.30 4.98
C GLY A 246 -28.95 0.83 4.16
N GLN A 247 -28.13 1.78 3.72
CA GLN A 247 -28.56 2.93 2.91
C GLN A 247 -28.22 2.78 1.42
N LYS A 248 -27.49 1.74 1.03
CA LYS A 248 -26.96 1.54 -0.32
C LYS A 248 -26.23 2.78 -0.85
N THR A 249 -25.42 3.37 0.01
CA THR A 249 -24.78 4.67 -0.21
C THR A 249 -23.29 4.56 0.07
N TYR A 250 -22.47 5.14 -0.79
CA TYR A 250 -21.05 5.32 -0.53
C TYR A 250 -20.78 6.63 0.20
N TYR A 251 -19.83 6.58 1.13
CA TYR A 251 -19.35 7.71 1.89
C TYR A 251 -17.89 7.95 1.57
N LEU A 252 -17.59 9.11 0.99
CA LEU A 252 -16.26 9.57 0.69
C LEU A 252 -15.68 10.31 1.90
N SER A 253 -14.53 9.86 2.36
CA SER A 253 -13.71 10.54 3.34
C SER A 253 -12.32 10.83 2.77
N LEU A 254 -11.84 12.06 2.91
CA LEU A 254 -10.43 12.37 2.70
C LEU A 254 -9.64 12.18 4.00
N ILE A 255 -8.43 11.64 3.89
CA ILE A 255 -7.55 11.33 5.01
C ILE A 255 -6.19 11.98 4.74
N SER A 256 -5.70 12.76 5.70
CA SER A 256 -4.34 13.31 5.63
C SER A 256 -3.30 12.21 5.68
N VAL A 257 -2.31 12.29 4.79
CA VAL A 257 -1.13 11.43 4.85
C VAL A 257 -0.08 12.14 5.70
N PRO A 258 0.43 11.52 6.78
CA PRO A 258 1.42 12.20 7.62
C PRO A 258 2.69 12.47 6.82
N ALA A 259 3.31 13.63 7.06
CA ALA A 259 4.49 14.05 6.30
C ALA A 259 5.59 12.98 6.34
N SER A 260 6.27 12.78 5.20
CA SER A 260 7.47 11.97 5.15
C SER A 260 8.52 12.58 6.09
N LEU A 261 9.24 11.72 6.83
CA LEU A 261 10.35 12.21 7.65
C LEU A 261 11.39 12.86 6.72
N PRO A 262 11.98 14.01 7.09
CA PRO A 262 13.06 14.59 6.31
C PRO A 262 14.15 13.54 6.16
N ASN A 263 14.51 13.26 4.92
CA ASN A 263 15.47 12.22 4.57
C ASN A 263 16.79 12.49 5.33
N ALA A 264 17.09 11.71 6.36
CA ALA A 264 18.29 11.90 7.20
C ALA A 264 19.60 11.72 6.40
N ALA A 265 19.51 11.21 5.16
CA ALA A 265 20.62 11.16 4.22
C ALA A 265 20.94 12.50 3.54
N ALA A 266 19.99 13.45 3.48
CA ALA A 266 20.16 14.74 2.79
C ALA A 266 20.76 15.85 3.67
N SER A 267 20.90 15.63 4.98
CA SER A 267 21.35 16.63 5.96
C SER A 267 22.74 16.38 6.52
N ARG A 268 23.54 15.50 5.92
CA ARG A 268 25.00 15.56 6.14
C ARG A 268 25.58 16.63 5.22
N PRO A 269 25.98 17.80 5.73
CA PRO A 269 26.85 18.66 4.94
C PRO A 269 28.07 17.82 4.57
N SER A 270 28.32 17.71 3.27
CA SER A 270 29.57 17.15 2.76
C SER A 270 30.69 17.99 3.34
N THR A 271 31.33 17.50 4.40
CA THR A 271 32.62 18.01 4.84
C THR A 271 33.62 17.59 3.77
N THR A 272 33.64 18.33 2.67
CA THR A 272 34.71 18.30 1.69
C THR A 272 35.94 18.75 2.45
N ARG A 273 36.74 17.78 2.88
CA ARG A 273 38.03 17.99 3.52
C ARG A 273 38.96 18.55 2.45
N HIS A 274 38.87 19.85 2.17
CA HIS A 274 39.90 20.54 1.40
C HIS A 274 41.18 20.52 2.24
N GLY A 275 42.20 19.84 1.71
CA GLY A 275 43.54 19.92 2.24
C GLY A 275 44.02 21.37 2.19
N ALA A 276 44.19 21.97 3.36
CA ALA A 276 44.87 23.24 3.51
C ALA A 276 46.31 22.96 3.96
N GLY A 277 47.19 22.76 2.98
CA GLY A 277 48.57 23.20 3.14
C GLY A 277 48.61 24.70 2.86
N ALA A 278 48.58 25.53 3.91
CA ALA A 278 49.09 26.91 3.91
C ALA A 278 49.00 27.51 5.32
N ALA A 279 50.17 27.90 5.83
CA ALA A 279 50.47 28.79 6.95
C ALA A 279 49.30 29.39 7.78
N ASN A 280 49.26 29.02 9.06
CA ASN A 280 48.50 29.72 10.11
C ASN A 280 49.27 30.99 10.54
N PRO A 281 48.69 32.20 10.48
CA PRO A 281 49.38 33.44 10.85
C PRO A 281 49.38 33.77 12.36
N PHE A 282 48.93 32.85 13.22
CA PHE A 282 48.66 33.15 14.64
C PHE A 282 49.76 32.75 15.65
N PHE A 283 50.96 32.37 15.19
CA PHE A 283 52.09 32.12 16.08
C PHE A 283 53.29 32.98 15.71
N ILE A 284 53.34 34.20 16.23
CA ILE A 284 54.59 34.94 16.41
C ILE A 284 55.23 34.41 17.69
N LYS A 285 56.35 33.69 17.57
CA LYS A 285 57.26 33.43 18.69
C LYS A 285 58.40 34.43 18.59
N ASP A 286 58.38 35.45 19.44
CA ASP A 286 59.53 36.30 19.68
C ASP A 286 60.69 35.46 20.22
N LYS A 287 61.87 35.63 19.63
CA LYS A 287 63.14 35.29 20.27
C LYS A 287 64.11 36.45 20.09
N LYS A 288 64.56 36.97 21.24
CA LYS A 288 65.82 37.69 21.40
C LYS A 288 67.01 36.80 21.06
#